data_AF-A0A966SHM0-F1
#
_entry.id   AF-A0A966SHM0-F1
#
_cell.length_a   1.000
_cell.length_b   1.000
_cell.length_c   1.000
_cell.angle_alpha   90.00
_cell.angle_beta   90.00
_cell.angle_gamma   90.00
#
_symmetry.space_group_name_H-M   'P 1'
#
loop_
_entity.id
_entity.type
_entity.pdbx_description
1 polymer ?
#
loop_
_entity_poly.entity_id
_entity_poly.type
_entity_poly.pdbx_seq_one_letter_code
_entity_poly.pdbx_strand_id
1 'polypeptide(L)'
;MVFSVFIPGLNAALLLSDEQKEKLIAAREEILANEKLQKLGASVKQNPNASEAERDAARRVYEEARDQFKAWVENILNAEQRKLVERLNAIFDESLTAAQEAYRGQLEQVVKTDKAKMEELRQEVREKGLKDFKARLEGTLTKEQWAALTKAAEAEEAVAKNSVKVKKN
;
A
#
# COMPACT_ATOMS: atom_id res chain seq x y z
N MET A 1 -4.18 -4.81 -3.32
CA MET A 1 -4.25 -3.35 -3.02
C MET A 1 -4.14 -2.65 -4.37
N VAL A 2 -4.99 -1.65 -4.66
CA VAL A 2 -5.00 -0.97 -5.98
C VAL A 2 -3.81 0.00 -6.12
N PHE A 3 -3.37 0.57 -4.99
CA PHE A 3 -2.22 1.46 -4.90
C PHE A 3 -0.98 0.70 -4.41
N SER A 4 0.20 1.13 -4.85
CA SER A 4 1.49 0.64 -4.34
C SER A 4 1.75 1.08 -2.89
N VAL A 5 0.92 2.00 -2.37
CA VAL A 5 1.04 2.65 -1.07
C VAL A 5 -0.21 2.42 -0.25
N PHE A 6 -0.01 2.14 1.03
CA PHE A 6 -1.10 2.16 1.97
C PHE A 6 -1.31 3.58 2.52
N ILE A 7 -2.34 4.26 2.02
CA ILE A 7 -2.91 5.45 2.66
C ILE A 7 -4.35 5.10 3.08
N PRO A 8 -4.71 5.30 4.35
CA PRO A 8 -6.07 5.04 4.80
C PRO A 8 -7.09 5.77 3.95
N GLY A 9 -8.14 5.06 3.51
CA GLY A 9 -9.21 5.65 2.71
C GLY A 9 -8.87 5.97 1.25
N LEU A 10 -7.64 5.76 0.76
CA LEU A 10 -7.24 6.12 -0.62
C LEU A 10 -8.08 5.38 -1.68
N ASN A 11 -8.52 4.16 -1.41
CA ASN A 11 -9.42 3.43 -2.30
C ASN A 11 -10.81 4.10 -2.45
N ALA A 12 -11.26 4.84 -1.44
CA ALA A 12 -12.55 5.54 -1.51
C ALA A 12 -12.51 6.73 -2.47
N ALA A 13 -11.33 7.30 -2.74
CA ALA A 13 -11.16 8.36 -3.74
C ALA A 13 -11.49 7.89 -5.17
N LEU A 14 -11.56 6.58 -5.42
CA LEU A 14 -11.96 6.02 -6.72
C LEU A 14 -13.48 6.05 -6.96
N LEU A 15 -14.28 6.40 -5.93
CA LEU A 15 -15.74 6.45 -5.98
C LEU A 15 -16.33 5.20 -6.67
N LEU A 16 -15.87 4.03 -6.22
CA LEU A 16 -16.28 2.74 -6.77
C LEU A 16 -17.78 2.54 -6.60
N SER A 17 -18.45 2.01 -7.62
CA SER A 17 -19.82 1.52 -7.47
C SER A 17 -19.87 0.33 -6.52
N ASP A 18 -21.05 0.01 -5.99
CA ASP A 18 -21.20 -1.14 -5.10
C ASP A 18 -20.86 -2.46 -5.81
N GLU A 19 -21.26 -2.60 -7.08
CA GLU A 19 -20.87 -3.73 -7.93
C GLU A 19 -19.34 -3.83 -8.08
N GLN A 20 -18.63 -2.70 -8.27
CA GLN A 20 -17.17 -2.70 -8.35
C GLN A 20 -16.52 -3.09 -7.02
N LYS A 21 -17.07 -2.63 -5.88
CA LYS A 21 -16.58 -3.02 -4.55
C LYS A 21 -16.74 -4.51 -4.32
N GLU A 22 -17.90 -5.08 -4.66
CA GLU A 22 -18.16 -6.52 -4.55
C GLU A 22 -17.19 -7.33 -5.41
N LYS A 23 -16.98 -6.94 -6.68
CA LYS A 23 -16.00 -7.59 -7.56
C LYS A 23 -14.57 -7.52 -7.01
N LEU A 24 -14.18 -6.39 -6.41
CA LEU A 24 -12.85 -6.24 -5.80
C LEU A 24 -12.68 -7.10 -4.54
N ILE A 25 -13.73 -7.22 -3.72
CA ILE A 25 -13.75 -8.10 -2.55
C ILE A 25 -13.62 -9.56 -3.00
N ALA A 26 -14.43 -9.99 -3.97
CA ALA A 26 -14.38 -11.34 -4.53
C ALA A 26 -12.99 -11.66 -5.12
N ALA A 27 -12.42 -10.75 -5.92
CA ALA A 27 -11.07 -10.89 -6.47
C ALA A 27 -10.01 -11.04 -5.37
N ARG A 28 -10.16 -10.30 -4.26
CA ARG A 28 -9.23 -10.36 -3.13
C ARG A 28 -9.34 -11.70 -2.42
N GLU A 29 -10.56 -12.17 -2.20
CA GLU A 29 -10.81 -13.45 -1.53
C GLU A 29 -10.30 -14.63 -2.36
N GLU A 30 -10.54 -14.60 -3.67
CA GLU A 30 -10.14 -15.66 -4.59
C GLU A 30 -8.63 -15.73 -4.81
N ILE A 31 -7.94 -14.58 -4.87
CA ILE A 31 -6.53 -14.54 -5.25
C ILE A 31 -5.62 -14.39 -4.03
N LEU A 32 -5.89 -13.44 -3.14
CA LEU A 32 -4.98 -13.06 -2.06
C LEU A 32 -5.34 -13.71 -0.72
N ALA A 33 -6.62 -13.96 -0.46
CA ALA A 33 -7.08 -14.61 0.76
C ALA A 33 -7.31 -16.12 0.61
N ASN A 34 -7.00 -16.70 -0.56
CA ASN A 34 -7.23 -18.12 -0.76
C ASN A 34 -6.39 -18.98 0.19
N GLU A 35 -6.95 -20.12 0.56
CA GLU A 35 -6.32 -20.98 1.56
C GLU A 35 -4.94 -21.47 1.16
N LYS A 36 -4.70 -21.70 -0.14
CA LYS A 36 -3.41 -22.20 -0.64
C LYS A 36 -2.31 -21.18 -0.36
N LEU A 37 -2.55 -19.92 -0.69
CA LEU A 37 -1.61 -18.83 -0.49
C LEU A 37 -1.42 -18.56 1.01
N GLN A 38 -2.47 -18.60 1.82
CA GLN A 38 -2.36 -18.47 3.28
C GLN A 38 -1.54 -19.59 3.92
N LYS A 39 -1.76 -20.85 3.49
CA LYS A 39 -1.00 -22.02 3.96
C LYS A 39 0.48 -21.92 3.56
N LEU A 40 0.78 -21.46 2.34
CA LEU A 40 2.15 -21.24 1.87
C LEU A 40 2.89 -20.16 2.68
N GLY A 41 2.22 -19.04 2.98
CA GLY A 41 2.79 -18.02 3.85
C GLY A 41 3.03 -18.52 5.26
N ALA A 42 2.06 -19.25 5.82
CA ALA A 42 2.18 -19.82 7.15
C ALA A 42 3.32 -20.84 7.23
N SER A 43 3.45 -21.72 6.24
CA SER A 43 4.49 -22.76 6.22
C SER A 43 5.90 -22.18 6.18
N VAL A 44 6.11 -21.08 5.45
CA VAL A 44 7.42 -20.41 5.40
C VAL A 44 7.67 -19.54 6.64
N LYS A 45 6.65 -18.82 7.11
CA LYS A 45 6.80 -17.89 8.25
C LYS A 45 6.97 -18.62 9.58
N GLN A 46 6.29 -19.74 9.77
CA GLN A 46 6.31 -20.51 11.01
C GLN A 46 7.44 -21.55 11.05
N ASN A 47 8.10 -21.82 9.92
CA ASN A 47 9.21 -22.76 9.86
C ASN A 47 10.56 -22.01 10.00
N PRO A 48 11.21 -22.06 11.17
CA PRO A 48 12.52 -21.42 11.37
C PRO A 48 13.62 -22.03 10.49
N ASN A 49 13.43 -23.28 10.03
CA ASN A 49 14.37 -24.02 9.20
C ASN A 49 14.05 -23.96 7.70
N ALA A 50 13.06 -23.15 7.28
CA ALA A 50 12.78 -22.97 5.86
C ALA A 50 14.03 -22.49 5.13
N SER A 51 14.40 -23.22 4.09
CA SER A 51 15.52 -22.88 3.22
C SER A 51 15.26 -21.57 2.46
N GLU A 52 16.34 -20.94 2.00
CA GLU A 52 16.24 -19.73 1.18
C GLU A 52 15.47 -20.00 -0.13
N ALA A 53 15.66 -21.17 -0.73
CA ALA A 53 14.92 -21.60 -1.91
C ALA A 53 13.40 -21.73 -1.66
N GLU A 54 12.97 -22.25 -0.50
CA GLU A 54 11.55 -22.32 -0.12
C GLU A 54 10.96 -20.93 0.14
N ARG A 55 11.74 -20.04 0.76
CA ARG A 55 11.34 -18.64 0.98
C ARG A 55 11.16 -17.91 -0.35
N ASP A 56 12.08 -18.08 -1.28
CA ASP A 56 12.02 -17.43 -2.59
C ASP A 56 10.93 -18.02 -3.48
N ALA A 57 10.70 -19.35 -3.43
CA ALA A 57 9.57 -19.97 -4.11
C ALA A 57 8.24 -19.42 -3.60
N ALA A 58 8.08 -19.29 -2.28
CA ALA A 58 6.88 -18.69 -1.71
C ALA A 58 6.73 -17.21 -2.13
N ARG A 59 7.80 -16.42 -2.11
CA ARG A 59 7.77 -15.02 -2.58
C ARG A 59 7.28 -14.91 -4.02
N ARG A 60 7.79 -15.74 -4.93
CA ARG A 60 7.34 -15.75 -6.33
C ARG A 60 5.85 -16.02 -6.48
N VAL A 61 5.32 -17.02 -5.76
CA VAL A 61 3.88 -17.31 -5.78
C VAL A 61 3.05 -16.13 -5.25
N TYR A 62 3.54 -15.43 -4.22
CA TYR A 62 2.91 -14.19 -3.74
C TYR A 62 2.97 -13.04 -4.74
N GLU A 63 4.08 -12.90 -5.49
CA GLU A 63 4.23 -11.91 -6.55
C GLU A 63 3.28 -12.21 -7.71
N GLU A 64 3.22 -13.46 -8.18
CA GLU A 64 2.27 -13.90 -9.22
C GLU A 64 0.82 -13.66 -8.81
N ALA A 65 0.44 -14.01 -7.57
CA ALA A 65 -0.89 -13.74 -7.06
C ALA A 65 -1.19 -12.23 -6.98
N ARG A 66 -0.20 -11.39 -6.65
CA ARG A 66 -0.37 -9.93 -6.67
C ARG A 66 -0.55 -9.40 -8.09
N ASP A 67 0.21 -9.90 -9.05
CA ASP A 67 0.10 -9.50 -10.46
C ASP A 67 -1.25 -9.91 -11.04
N GLN A 68 -1.71 -11.14 -10.73
CA GLN A 68 -3.05 -11.59 -11.11
C GLN A 68 -4.14 -10.71 -10.50
N PHE A 69 -4.02 -10.39 -9.21
CA PHE A 69 -4.96 -9.48 -8.55
C PHE A 69 -4.96 -8.09 -9.21
N LYS A 70 -3.79 -7.56 -9.57
CA LYS A 70 -3.68 -6.27 -10.25
C LYS A 70 -4.38 -6.29 -11.62
N ALA A 71 -4.17 -7.35 -12.41
CA ALA A 71 -4.85 -7.49 -13.71
C ALA A 71 -6.38 -7.54 -13.56
N TRP A 72 -6.90 -8.19 -12.52
CA TRP A 72 -8.34 -8.21 -12.25
C TRP A 72 -8.87 -6.84 -11.83
N VAL A 73 -8.14 -6.12 -10.97
CA VAL A 73 -8.48 -4.75 -10.58
C VAL A 73 -8.58 -3.86 -11.83
N GLU A 74 -7.61 -3.94 -12.74
CA GLU A 74 -7.62 -3.15 -13.98
C GLU A 74 -8.85 -3.42 -14.87
N ASN A 75 -9.39 -4.63 -14.83
CA ASN A 75 -10.61 -5.00 -15.55
C ASN A 75 -11.90 -4.55 -14.84
N ILE A 76 -11.87 -4.39 -13.51
CA ILE A 76 -13.02 -3.92 -12.72
C ILE A 76 -13.16 -2.40 -12.80
N LEU A 77 -12.05 -1.70 -12.85
CA LEU A 77 -12.01 -0.24 -12.91
C LEU A 77 -12.38 0.28 -14.31
N ASN A 78 -13.14 1.37 -14.34
CA ASN A 78 -13.39 2.07 -15.60
C ASN A 78 -12.14 2.88 -16.04
N ALA A 79 -12.18 3.45 -17.24
CA ALA A 79 -11.03 4.17 -17.80
C ALA A 79 -10.62 5.40 -16.97
N GLU A 80 -11.57 6.13 -16.39
CA GLU A 80 -11.28 7.31 -15.55
C GLU A 80 -10.66 6.92 -14.22
N GLN A 81 -11.18 5.87 -13.58
CA GLN A 81 -10.64 5.31 -12.34
C GLN A 81 -9.22 4.79 -12.54
N ARG A 82 -8.93 4.12 -13.66
CA ARG A 82 -7.57 3.69 -14.01
C ARG A 82 -6.61 4.86 -14.17
N LYS A 83 -7.01 5.90 -14.92
CA LYS A 83 -6.23 7.13 -15.05
C LYS A 83 -5.98 7.81 -13.70
N LEU A 84 -6.98 7.78 -12.81
CA LEU A 84 -6.81 8.31 -11.45
C LEU A 84 -5.79 7.47 -10.67
N VAL A 85 -5.85 6.15 -10.72
CA VAL A 85 -4.85 5.27 -10.08
C VAL A 85 -3.44 5.57 -10.60
N GLU A 86 -3.25 5.65 -11.91
CA GLU A 86 -1.96 5.99 -12.54
C GLU A 86 -1.44 7.34 -12.05
N ARG A 87 -2.30 8.37 -12.05
CA ARG A 87 -1.95 9.71 -11.57
C ARG A 87 -1.57 9.70 -10.09
N LEU A 88 -2.31 8.98 -9.26
CA LEU A 88 -2.05 8.89 -7.82
C LEU A 88 -0.72 8.17 -7.53
N ASN A 89 -0.40 7.11 -8.28
CA ASN A 89 0.90 6.45 -8.17
C ASN A 89 2.05 7.39 -8.61
N ALA A 90 1.88 8.12 -9.72
CA ALA A 90 2.88 9.07 -10.19
C ALA A 90 3.14 10.19 -9.17
N ILE A 91 2.09 10.78 -8.60
CA ILE A 91 2.23 11.82 -7.56
C ILE A 91 2.97 11.26 -6.34
N PHE A 92 2.70 10.01 -5.94
CA PHE A 92 3.41 9.38 -4.85
C PHE A 92 4.91 9.21 -5.14
N ASP A 93 5.25 8.67 -6.31
CA ASP A 93 6.63 8.45 -6.71
C ASP A 93 7.40 9.78 -6.80
N GLU A 94 6.76 10.83 -7.34
CA GLU A 94 7.32 12.18 -7.35
C GLU A 94 7.54 12.73 -5.94
N SER A 95 6.58 12.54 -5.02
CA SER A 95 6.69 12.99 -3.64
C SER A 95 7.83 12.27 -2.89
N LEU A 96 7.98 10.97 -3.09
CA LEU A 96 9.10 10.22 -2.53
C LEU A 96 10.44 10.67 -3.12
N THR A 97 10.51 10.87 -4.44
CA THR A 97 11.72 11.31 -5.13
C THR A 97 12.15 12.69 -4.62
N ALA A 98 11.22 13.64 -4.54
CA ALA A 98 11.49 14.97 -3.99
C ALA A 98 11.94 14.92 -2.53
N ALA A 99 11.36 14.04 -1.71
CA ALA A 99 11.80 13.84 -0.33
C ALA A 99 13.21 13.24 -0.26
N GLN A 100 13.54 12.26 -1.09
CA GLN A 100 14.87 11.68 -1.17
C GLN A 100 15.92 12.70 -1.61
N GLU A 101 15.61 13.50 -2.63
CA GLU A 101 16.49 14.57 -3.12
C GLU A 101 16.78 15.60 -2.04
N ALA A 102 15.76 16.02 -1.29
CA ALA A 102 15.92 16.97 -0.19
C ALA A 102 16.82 16.46 0.94
N TYR A 103 16.94 15.14 1.11
CA TYR A 103 17.73 14.50 2.16
C TYR A 103 19.02 13.85 1.64
N ARG A 104 19.29 13.95 0.33
CA ARG A 104 20.39 13.24 -0.34
C ARG A 104 21.74 13.48 0.33
N GLY A 105 22.07 14.74 0.64
CA GLY A 105 23.33 15.09 1.29
C GLY A 105 23.49 14.48 2.68
N GLN A 106 22.40 14.37 3.44
CA GLN A 106 22.40 13.74 4.76
C GLN A 106 22.52 12.21 4.64
N LEU A 107 21.82 11.60 3.69
CA LEU A 107 21.89 10.17 3.41
C LEU A 107 23.30 9.74 3.01
N GLU A 108 23.95 10.50 2.12
CA GLU A 108 25.33 10.23 1.67
C GLU A 108 26.34 10.29 2.83
N GLN A 109 26.13 11.17 3.82
CA GLN A 109 27.01 11.30 5.00
C GLN A 109 26.89 10.13 5.98
N VAL A 110 25.70 9.55 6.15
CA VAL A 110 25.44 8.49 7.14
C VAL A 110 25.55 7.06 6.57
N VAL A 111 25.49 6.89 5.25
CA VAL A 111 25.43 5.59 4.55
C VAL A 111 26.56 4.62 4.93
N LYS A 112 27.75 5.11 5.31
CA LYS A 112 28.90 4.27 5.68
C LYS A 112 29.30 4.34 7.15
N THR A 113 28.69 5.21 7.93
CA THR A 113 29.19 5.62 9.24
C THR A 113 28.25 5.24 10.37
N ASP A 114 26.93 5.20 10.12
CA ASP A 114 25.95 4.92 11.17
C ASP A 114 24.67 4.30 10.60
N LYS A 115 24.47 3.00 10.87
CA LYS A 115 23.30 2.25 10.41
C LYS A 115 22.01 2.66 11.11
N ALA A 116 22.07 3.02 12.40
CA ALA A 116 20.87 3.41 13.16
C ALA A 116 20.36 4.76 12.65
N LYS A 117 21.28 5.73 12.51
CA LYS A 117 20.98 7.05 11.96
C LYS A 117 20.54 7.00 10.49
N MET A 118 21.09 6.08 9.69
CA MET A 118 20.61 5.84 8.32
C MET A 118 19.15 5.38 8.31
N GLU A 119 18.75 4.49 9.22
CA GLU A 119 17.38 4.00 9.26
C GLU A 119 16.40 5.08 9.75
N GLU A 120 16.78 5.87 10.76
CA GLU A 120 16.02 7.06 11.18
C GLU A 120 15.82 8.03 10.01
N LEU A 121 16.89 8.35 9.28
CA LEU A 121 16.82 9.27 8.14
C LEU A 121 15.95 8.72 7.00
N ARG A 122 15.96 7.41 6.76
CA ARG A 122 15.05 6.77 5.81
C ARG A 122 13.60 6.87 6.25
N GLN A 123 13.32 6.77 7.55
CA GLN A 123 11.98 6.98 8.08
C GLN A 123 11.54 8.43 7.88
N GLU A 124 12.39 9.40 8.21
CA GLU A 124 12.10 10.82 7.98
C GLU A 124 11.81 11.14 6.50
N VAL A 125 12.59 10.58 5.57
CA VAL A 125 12.36 10.72 4.13
C VAL A 125 10.99 10.16 3.73
N ARG A 126 10.62 8.98 4.25
CA ARG A 126 9.31 8.37 3.98
C ARG A 126 8.19 9.23 4.55
N GLU A 127 8.32 9.73 5.78
CA GLU A 127 7.33 10.59 6.42
C GLU A 127 7.14 11.90 5.66
N LYS A 128 8.24 12.53 5.23
CA LYS A 128 8.18 13.72 4.38
C LYS A 128 7.49 13.43 3.05
N GLY A 129 7.89 12.37 2.35
CA GLY A 129 7.27 11.99 1.09
C GLY A 129 5.77 11.71 1.24
N LEU A 130 5.35 11.04 2.33
CA LEU A 130 3.94 10.82 2.63
C LEU A 130 3.19 12.13 2.93
N LYS A 131 3.81 13.07 3.63
CA LYS A 131 3.22 14.39 3.90
C LYS A 131 3.05 15.20 2.61
N ASP A 132 4.07 15.22 1.77
CA ASP A 132 4.04 15.93 0.48
C ASP A 132 3.01 15.29 -0.46
N PHE A 133 2.92 13.96 -0.47
CA PHE A 133 1.89 13.24 -1.22
C PHE A 133 0.48 13.63 -0.76
N LYS A 134 0.21 13.62 0.55
CA LYS A 134 -1.09 14.04 1.10
C LYS A 134 -1.46 15.47 0.71
N ALA A 135 -0.51 16.41 0.75
CA ALA A 135 -0.76 17.79 0.32
C ALA A 135 -1.10 17.87 -1.18
N ARG A 136 -0.45 17.07 -2.02
CA ARG A 136 -0.75 17.00 -3.46
C ARG A 136 -2.07 16.31 -3.78
N LEU A 137 -2.51 15.36 -2.94
CA LEU A 137 -3.83 14.72 -3.07
C LEU A 137 -4.95 15.75 -2.93
N GLU A 138 -4.87 16.65 -1.96
CA GLU A 138 -5.88 17.69 -1.72
C GLU A 138 -6.07 18.62 -2.94
N GLY A 139 -4.98 18.94 -3.65
CA GLY A 139 -5.03 19.73 -4.88
C GLY A 139 -5.39 18.94 -6.14
N THR A 140 -5.39 17.60 -6.08
CA THR A 140 -5.62 16.73 -7.25
C THR A 140 -7.02 16.14 -7.27
N LEU A 141 -7.53 15.76 -6.10
CA LEU A 141 -8.83 15.13 -5.96
C LEU A 141 -9.95 16.17 -6.03
N THR A 142 -11.08 15.77 -6.60
CA THR A 142 -12.31 16.58 -6.49
C THR A 142 -12.79 16.65 -5.05
N LYS A 143 -13.66 17.62 -4.72
CA LYS A 143 -14.25 17.74 -3.38
C LYS A 143 -14.95 16.45 -2.92
N GLU A 144 -15.66 15.79 -3.84
CA GLU A 144 -16.35 14.53 -3.57
C GLU A 144 -15.36 13.39 -3.28
N GLN A 145 -14.31 13.26 -4.08
CA GLN A 145 -13.26 12.24 -3.88
C GLN A 145 -12.48 12.48 -2.58
N TRP A 146 -12.19 13.74 -2.25
CA TRP A 146 -11.52 14.11 -1.00
C TRP A 146 -12.38 13.81 0.23
N ALA A 147 -13.68 14.12 0.17
CA ALA A 147 -14.62 13.79 1.23
C ALA A 147 -14.75 12.27 1.42
N ALA A 148 -14.83 11.51 0.32
CA ALA A 148 -14.86 10.05 0.37
C ALA A 148 -13.59 9.45 0.98
N LEU A 149 -12.41 9.96 0.61
CA LEU A 149 -11.13 9.58 1.19
C LEU A 149 -11.10 9.84 2.70
N THR A 150 -11.40 11.06 3.13
CA THR A 150 -11.34 11.46 4.55
C THR A 150 -12.30 10.62 5.40
N LYS A 151 -13.54 10.42 4.95
CA LYS A 151 -14.53 9.59 5.65
C LYS A 151 -14.07 8.13 5.78
N ALA A 152 -13.48 7.57 4.72
CA ALA A 152 -12.97 6.20 4.74
C ALA A 152 -11.73 6.07 5.63
N ALA A 153 -10.84 7.07 5.63
CA ALA A 153 -9.66 7.11 6.49
C ALA A 153 -10.07 7.10 7.98
N GLU A 154 -11.06 7.92 8.36
CA GLU A 154 -11.61 7.94 9.73
C GLU A 154 -12.19 6.58 10.14
N ALA A 155 -12.94 5.93 9.23
CA ALA A 155 -13.52 4.61 9.49
C ALA A 155 -12.43 3.53 9.66
N GLU A 156 -11.41 3.52 8.80
CA GLU A 156 -10.28 2.60 8.91
C GLU A 156 -9.48 2.81 10.20
N GLU A 157 -9.25 4.07 10.61
CA GLU A 157 -8.61 4.38 11.89
C GLU A 157 -9.44 3.90 13.09
N ALA A 158 -10.76 4.04 13.05
CA ALA A 158 -11.65 3.56 14.10
C ALA A 158 -11.61 2.03 14.22
N VAL A 159 -11.61 1.32 13.09
CA VAL A 159 -11.47 -0.15 13.05
C VAL A 159 -10.10 -0.58 13.55
N ALA A 160 -9.02 0.10 13.17
CA ALA A 160 -7.67 -0.18 13.66
C ALA A 160 -7.59 -0.04 15.19
N LYS A 161 -8.10 1.07 15.76
CA LYS A 161 -8.15 1.29 17.22
C LYS A 161 -8.95 0.22 17.95
N ASN A 162 -10.07 -0.23 17.39
CA ASN A 162 -10.88 -1.31 17.96
C ASN A 162 -10.19 -2.68 17.86
N SER A 163 -9.53 -2.99 16.74
CA SER A 163 -8.80 -4.25 16.56
C SER A 163 -7.60 -4.41 17.51
N VAL A 164 -6.95 -3.28 17.87
CA VAL A 164 -5.86 -3.25 18.87
C VAL A 164 -6.39 -3.47 20.29
N LYS A 165 -7.60 -2.97 20.61
CA LYS A 165 -8.25 -3.25 21.91
C LYS A 165 -8.62 -4.73 22.05
N VAL A 166 -9.15 -5.36 21.00
CA VAL A 166 -9.56 -6.77 21.04
C VAL A 166 -8.36 -7.72 21.20
N LYS A 167 -7.19 -7.40 20.63
CA LYS A 167 -5.97 -8.23 20.79
C LYS A 167 -5.25 -8.08 22.14
N LYS A 168 -5.65 -7.12 22.98
CA LYS A 168 -5.09 -6.90 24.33
C LYS A 168 -5.93 -7.55 25.45
N ASN A 169 -7.03 -8.22 25.11
CA ASN A 169 -7.88 -8.95 26.05
C ASN A 169 -7.67 -10.46 25.91
#